data_AF-A0A7K9ZM65-F1
#
_entry.id   AF-A0A7K9ZM65-F1
#
_cell.length_a   1.000
_cell.length_b   1.000
_cell.length_c   1.000
_cell.angle_alpha   90.00
_cell.angle_beta   90.00
_cell.angle_gamma   90.00
#
_symmetry.space_group_name_H-M   'P 1'
#
loop_
_entity.id
_entity.type
_entity.pdbx_description
1 polymer ?
#
loop_
_entity_poly.entity_id
_entity_poly.type
_entity_poly.pdbx_seq_one_letter_code
_entity_poly.pdbx_strand_id
1 'polypeptide(L)'
;QSLLMLLDLLGGPSPAIHSHFPRTHHWFLRLVTIEQRLRHLGLLHAAPPAPPFFRLGPAPGPVEDDHVPFLQRGVPVLHLIPTPFPRVWHTPGDTEENLHPPTVQDLAKVLMVFVAEFLQL
;
A
#
# COMPACT_ATOMS: atom_id res chain seq x y z
N GLN A 1 3.27 20.36 3.72
CA GLN A 1 2.06 19.60 4.10
C GLN A 1 2.52 18.38 4.90
N SER A 2 1.79 17.98 5.94
CA SER A 2 2.07 16.74 6.69
C SER A 2 1.11 15.62 6.24
N LEU A 3 1.63 14.40 6.15
CA LEU A 3 0.90 13.19 5.79
C LEU A 3 1.39 12.07 6.71
N LEU A 4 0.48 11.36 7.37
CA LEU A 4 0.80 10.10 8.03
C LEU A 4 0.59 8.98 7.00
N MET A 5 1.67 8.35 6.56
CA MET A 5 1.59 7.12 5.80
C MET A 5 1.80 5.94 6.77
N LEU A 6 0.75 5.14 6.96
CA LEU A 6 0.79 3.96 7.85
C LEU A 6 0.85 2.71 6.98
N LEU A 7 1.89 1.90 7.16
CA LEU A 7 2.08 0.63 6.48
C LEU A 7 1.74 -0.47 7.47
N ASP A 8 0.84 -1.37 7.11
CA ASP A 8 0.48 -2.52 7.95
C ASP A 8 0.15 -3.75 7.11
N LEU A 9 0.43 -4.94 7.66
CA LEU A 9 0.20 -6.26 7.07
C LEU A 9 0.76 -6.45 5.64
N LEU A 10 1.89 -5.81 5.33
CA LEU A 10 2.59 -5.94 4.05
C LEU A 10 3.66 -7.04 4.13
N GLY A 11 3.74 -7.87 3.09
CA GLY A 11 4.77 -8.92 3.00
C GLY A 11 4.32 -10.14 2.22
N GLY A 12 3.02 -10.47 2.29
CA GLY A 12 2.43 -11.57 1.53
C GLY A 12 2.31 -11.29 0.02
N PRO A 13 2.04 -12.33 -0.80
CA PRO A 13 1.91 -12.18 -2.24
C PRO A 13 0.65 -11.41 -2.64
N SER A 14 0.78 -10.58 -3.68
CA SER A 14 -0.34 -9.92 -4.38
C SER A 14 -1.37 -9.20 -3.49
N PRO A 15 -0.95 -8.28 -2.60
CA PRO A 15 -1.87 -7.51 -1.76
C PRO A 15 -2.83 -6.67 -2.61
N ALA A 16 -4.06 -6.48 -2.11
CA ALA A 16 -5.03 -5.55 -2.68
C ALA A 16 -5.20 -4.37 -1.72
N ILE A 17 -4.56 -3.24 -2.03
CA ILE A 17 -4.56 -2.04 -1.19
C ILE A 17 -5.52 -1.03 -1.82
N HIS A 18 -6.36 -0.40 -0.99
CA HIS A 18 -7.43 0.50 -1.43
C HIS A 18 -7.30 1.89 -0.82
N SER A 19 -8.03 2.85 -1.38
CA SER A 19 -8.12 4.18 -0.79
C SER A 19 -9.18 4.18 0.33
N HIS A 20 -8.75 4.44 1.56
CA HIS A 20 -9.64 4.46 2.73
C HIS A 20 -10.26 5.84 3.02
N PHE A 21 -9.60 6.94 2.63
CA PHE A 21 -10.01 8.28 3.02
C PHE A 21 -10.11 9.25 1.83
N PRO A 22 -11.25 9.94 1.66
CA PRO A 22 -11.41 10.93 0.58
C PRO A 22 -10.35 12.04 0.61
N ARG A 23 -9.93 12.48 1.80
CA ARG A 23 -8.95 13.58 1.99
C ARG A 23 -7.57 13.27 1.39
N THR A 24 -7.17 12.00 1.35
CA THR A 24 -5.86 11.56 0.86
C THR A 24 -5.96 10.72 -0.41
N HIS A 25 -7.15 10.65 -1.04
CA HIS A 25 -7.38 9.89 -2.25
C HIS A 25 -6.45 10.29 -3.40
N HIS A 26 -6.15 11.58 -3.53
CA HIS A 26 -5.21 12.08 -4.54
C HIS A 26 -3.78 11.52 -4.35
N TRP A 27 -3.32 11.34 -3.10
CA TRP A 27 -2.04 10.68 -2.81
C TRP A 27 -2.09 9.19 -3.13
N PHE A 28 -3.21 8.53 -2.86
CA PHE A 28 -3.40 7.14 -3.29
C PHE A 28 -3.32 6.99 -4.82
N LEU A 29 -3.92 7.91 -5.58
CA LEU A 29 -3.81 7.91 -7.05
C LEU A 29 -2.37 8.12 -7.55
N ARG A 30 -1.51 8.83 -6.79
CA ARG A 30 -0.08 8.89 -7.09
C ARG A 30 0.58 7.50 -6.99
N LEU A 31 0.30 6.72 -5.95
CA LEU A 31 0.79 5.34 -5.82
C LEU A 31 0.34 4.46 -6.99
N VAL A 32 -0.93 4.56 -7.40
CA VAL A 32 -1.46 3.86 -8.58
C VAL A 32 -0.66 4.22 -9.84
N THR A 33 -0.40 5.52 -10.04
CA THR A 33 0.32 6.03 -11.21
C THR A 33 1.77 5.55 -11.23
N ILE A 34 2.45 5.59 -10.07
CA ILE A 34 3.83 5.11 -9.90
C ILE A 34 3.90 3.62 -10.18
N GLU A 35 3.00 2.81 -9.59
CA GLU A 35 2.96 1.37 -9.85
C GLU A 35 2.79 1.08 -11.33
N GLN A 36 1.80 1.69 -12.00
CA GLN A 36 1.55 1.50 -13.43
C GLN A 36 2.78 1.86 -14.27
N ARG A 37 3.46 2.97 -13.97
CA ARG A 37 4.68 3.40 -14.65
C ARG A 37 5.80 2.38 -14.48
N LEU A 38 6.08 1.95 -13.25
CA LEU A 38 7.15 0.97 -12.97
C LEU A 38 6.86 -0.38 -13.63
N ARG A 39 5.60 -0.82 -13.67
CA ARG A 39 5.17 -2.03 -14.39
C ARG A 39 5.38 -1.92 -15.89
N HIS A 40 4.99 -0.78 -16.49
CA HIS A 40 5.17 -0.54 -17.92
C HIS A 40 6.65 -0.55 -18.32
N LEU A 41 7.52 -0.03 -17.46
CA LEU A 41 8.98 -0.04 -17.66
C LEU A 41 9.64 -1.40 -17.38
N GLY A 42 8.89 -2.41 -16.94
CA GLY A 42 9.45 -3.72 -16.57
C GLY A 42 10.34 -3.68 -15.32
N LEU A 43 10.15 -2.68 -14.45
CA LEU A 43 10.98 -2.48 -13.25
C LEU A 43 10.43 -3.20 -12.01
N LEU A 44 9.23 -3.77 -12.10
CA LEU A 44 8.63 -4.59 -11.05
C LEU A 44 8.68 -6.07 -11.45
N HIS A 45 8.80 -6.96 -10.47
CA HIS A 45 8.59 -8.39 -10.67
C HIS A 45 7.14 -8.70 -11.04
N ALA A 46 6.20 -7.96 -10.46
CA ALA A 46 4.79 -8.06 -10.78
C ALA A 46 4.49 -7.50 -12.20
N ALA A 47 4.13 -8.40 -13.12
CA ALA A 47 3.74 -8.08 -14.50
C ALA A 47 2.35 -8.66 -14.83
N PRO A 48 1.65 -8.14 -15.85
CA PRO A 48 0.44 -8.78 -16.37
C PRO A 48 0.68 -10.28 -16.64
N PRO A 49 -0.26 -11.18 -16.29
CA PRO A 49 -1.64 -10.92 -15.88
C PRO A 49 -1.84 -10.63 -14.39
N ALA A 50 -0.76 -10.55 -13.58
CA ALA A 50 -0.89 -10.29 -12.15
C ALA A 50 -1.59 -8.95 -11.89
N PRO A 51 -2.56 -8.90 -10.98
CA PRO A 51 -3.38 -7.71 -10.80
C PRO A 51 -2.60 -6.66 -9.95
N PRO A 52 -2.74 -5.34 -10.18
CA PRO A 52 -1.93 -4.30 -9.49
C PRO A 52 -2.13 -4.24 -7.96
N PHE A 53 -1.13 -3.85 -7.19
CA PHE A 53 -1.26 -3.75 -5.73
C PHE A 53 -2.27 -2.69 -5.30
N PHE A 54 -2.22 -1.51 -5.94
CA PHE A 54 -3.13 -0.40 -5.62
C PHE A 54 -4.38 -0.46 -6.50
N ARG A 55 -5.52 -0.77 -5.87
CA ARG A 55 -6.79 -1.03 -6.54
C ARG A 55 -7.63 0.23 -6.71
N LEU A 56 -8.08 0.48 -7.93
CA LEU A 56 -9.09 1.49 -8.23
C LEU A 56 -10.46 0.94 -7.81
N GLY A 57 -10.82 1.15 -6.56
CA GLY A 57 -12.10 0.78 -5.97
C GLY A 57 -12.12 1.20 -4.50
N PRO A 58 -13.30 1.47 -3.92
CA PRO A 58 -13.39 1.81 -2.50
C PRO A 58 -12.85 0.66 -1.65
N ALA A 59 -12.29 0.99 -0.49
CA ALA A 59 -11.98 -0.02 0.52
C ALA A 59 -13.27 -0.79 0.86
N PRO A 60 -13.21 -2.13 1.03
CA PRO A 60 -14.38 -2.94 1.38
C PRO A 60 -15.06 -2.54 2.70
N GLY A 61 -14.33 -1.87 3.59
CA GLY A 61 -14.82 -1.34 4.86
C GLY A 61 -13.76 -0.52 5.59
N PRO A 62 -14.12 0.14 6.70
CA PRO A 62 -13.15 0.77 7.57
C PRO A 62 -12.26 -0.28 8.23
N VAL A 63 -11.04 0.12 8.55
CA VAL A 63 -10.10 -0.67 9.34
C VAL A 63 -9.64 0.22 10.49
N GLU A 64 -9.74 -0.27 11.73
CA GLU A 64 -9.16 0.40 12.89
C GLU A 64 -7.71 -0.03 13.05
N ASP A 65 -6.83 0.94 13.28
CA ASP A 65 -5.39 0.75 13.38
C ASP A 65 -4.77 2.01 14.04
N ASP A 66 -3.46 2.07 14.18
CA ASP A 66 -2.71 3.13 14.87
C ASP A 66 -2.97 4.55 14.32
N HIS A 67 -3.53 4.67 13.12
CA HIS A 67 -3.88 5.96 12.54
C HIS A 67 -5.10 6.63 13.21
N VAL A 68 -5.94 5.88 13.94
CA VAL A 68 -7.23 6.38 14.48
C VAL A 68 -7.06 7.64 15.34
N PRO A 69 -6.15 7.71 16.33
CA PRO A 69 -5.96 8.91 17.14
C PRO A 69 -5.46 10.12 16.33
N PHE A 70 -4.69 9.90 15.28
CA PHE A 70 -4.17 10.95 14.40
C PHE A 70 -5.28 11.50 13.50
N LEU A 71 -6.08 10.60 12.91
CA LEU A 71 -7.22 10.96 12.08
C LEU A 71 -8.25 11.79 12.85
N GLN A 72 -8.55 11.41 14.10
CA GLN A 72 -9.43 12.16 15.01
C GLN A 72 -8.93 13.58 15.30
N ARG A 73 -7.62 13.81 15.20
CA ARG A 73 -6.98 15.13 15.39
C ARG A 73 -6.74 15.87 14.06
N GLY A 74 -7.29 15.36 12.96
CA GLY A 74 -7.27 16.01 11.65
C GLY A 74 -6.04 15.76 10.80
N VAL A 75 -5.12 14.88 11.24
CA VAL A 75 -3.94 14.50 10.45
C VAL A 75 -4.40 13.74 9.19
N PRO A 76 -3.97 14.15 7.98
CA PRO A 76 -4.23 13.36 6.76
C PRO A 76 -3.54 12.01 6.85
N VAL A 77 -4.29 10.93 6.62
CA VAL A 77 -3.78 9.55 6.70
C VAL A 77 -3.84 8.89 5.33
N LEU A 78 -2.75 8.24 4.93
CA LEU A 78 -2.71 7.28 3.84
C LEU A 78 -2.41 5.90 4.45
N HIS A 79 -3.45 5.09 4.61
CA HIS A 79 -3.36 3.76 5.23
C HIS A 79 -3.14 2.71 4.16
N LEU A 80 -1.94 2.11 4.16
CA LEU A 80 -1.50 1.11 3.21
C LEU A 80 -1.57 -0.26 3.87
N ILE A 81 -2.78 -0.81 3.89
CA ILE A 81 -3.10 -2.13 4.41
C ILE A 81 -3.87 -2.93 3.34
N PRO A 82 -3.56 -4.21 3.10
CA PRO A 82 -4.31 -5.03 2.16
C PRO A 82 -5.70 -5.37 2.71
N THR A 83 -6.70 -5.45 1.84
CA THR A 83 -8.03 -6.02 2.15
C THR A 83 -8.44 -6.99 1.05
N PRO A 84 -8.67 -8.29 1.35
CA PRO A 84 -8.62 -8.93 2.68
C PRO A 84 -7.20 -8.96 3.29
N PHE A 85 -7.12 -9.11 4.61
CA PHE A 85 -5.85 -9.31 5.32
C PHE A 85 -5.14 -10.59 4.84
N PRO A 86 -3.80 -10.69 5.00
CA PRO A 86 -3.07 -11.90 4.67
C PRO A 86 -3.65 -13.09 5.43
N ARG A 87 -3.74 -14.25 4.78
CA ARG A 87 -4.33 -15.47 5.39
C ARG A 87 -3.59 -15.93 6.66
N VAL A 88 -2.34 -15.54 6.80
CA VAL A 88 -1.48 -15.87 7.94
C VAL A 88 -1.62 -14.90 9.11
N TRP A 89 -2.33 -13.78 8.95
CA TRP A 89 -2.51 -12.76 9.99
C TRP A 89 -3.06 -13.39 11.28
N HIS A 90 -2.43 -13.07 12.42
CA HIS A 90 -2.76 -13.63 13.73
C HIS A 90 -2.72 -15.17 13.79
N THR A 91 -1.86 -15.79 12.97
CA THR A 91 -1.55 -17.22 13.06
C THR A 91 -0.06 -17.41 13.30
N PRO A 92 0.37 -18.56 13.86
CA PRO A 92 1.80 -18.92 13.90
C PRO A 92 2.47 -19.03 12.53
N GLY A 93 1.70 -18.99 11.44
CA GLY A 93 2.21 -18.97 10.07
C GLY A 93 2.66 -17.58 9.59
N ASP A 94 2.48 -16.52 10.37
CA ASP A 94 3.06 -15.21 10.05
C ASP A 94 4.57 -15.21 10.36
N THR A 95 5.32 -15.88 9.49
CA THR A 95 6.77 -16.11 9.60
C THR A 95 7.50 -15.56 8.39
N GLU A 96 8.82 -15.42 8.50
CA GLU A 96 9.70 -15.01 7.40
C GLU A 96 9.53 -15.89 6.15
N GLU A 97 9.32 -17.19 6.34
CA GLU A 97 9.15 -18.17 5.26
C GLU A 97 7.90 -17.90 4.40
N ASN A 98 6.88 -17.26 4.98
CA ASN A 98 5.64 -16.91 4.30
C ASN A 98 5.64 -15.48 3.73
N LEU A 99 6.75 -14.75 3.84
CA LEU A 99 6.96 -13.52 3.08
C LEU A 99 7.11 -13.85 1.60
N HIS A 100 6.73 -12.89 0.76
CA HIS A 100 6.94 -12.94 -0.67
C HIS A 100 7.94 -11.85 -1.09
N PRO A 101 9.25 -12.16 -1.12
CA PRO A 101 10.30 -11.19 -1.39
C PRO A 101 10.10 -10.35 -2.67
N PRO A 102 9.61 -10.90 -3.79
CA PRO A 102 9.35 -10.09 -4.98
C PRO A 102 8.30 -8.98 -4.73
N THR A 103 7.24 -9.27 -3.98
CA THR A 103 6.22 -8.25 -3.64
C THR A 103 6.78 -7.20 -2.70
N VAL A 104 7.57 -7.61 -1.70
CA VAL A 104 8.23 -6.68 -0.76
C VAL A 104 9.13 -5.71 -1.53
N GLN A 105 9.94 -6.21 -2.44
CA GLN A 105 10.84 -5.39 -3.27
C GLN A 105 10.06 -4.43 -4.18
N ASP A 106 8.97 -4.89 -4.80
CA ASP A 106 8.17 -4.05 -5.69
C ASP A 106 7.43 -2.94 -4.94
N LEU A 107 6.85 -3.25 -3.78
CA LEU A 107 6.23 -2.25 -2.91
C LEU A 107 7.27 -1.22 -2.44
N ALA A 108 8.46 -1.66 -2.04
CA ALA A 108 9.54 -0.76 -1.66
C ALA A 108 9.90 0.21 -2.79
N LYS A 109 10.00 -0.26 -4.04
CA LYS A 109 10.25 0.62 -5.20
C LYS A 109 9.14 1.67 -5.37
N VAL A 110 7.87 1.26 -5.31
CA VAL A 110 6.75 2.19 -5.44
C VAL A 110 6.78 3.25 -4.32
N LEU A 111 7.03 2.82 -3.09
CA LEU A 111 7.09 3.72 -1.93
C LEU A 111 8.29 4.67 -2.00
N MET A 112 9.47 4.20 -2.42
CA MET A 112 10.64 5.06 -2.61
C MET A 112 10.38 6.15 -3.64
N VAL A 113 9.78 5.81 -4.78
CA VAL A 113 9.40 6.80 -5.80
C VAL A 113 8.35 7.76 -5.24
N PHE A 114 7.35 7.26 -4.50
CA PHE A 114 6.36 8.13 -3.86
C PHE A 114 7.00 9.13 -2.91
N VAL A 115 7.91 8.68 -2.05
CA VAL A 115 8.60 9.55 -1.08
C VAL A 115 9.45 10.59 -1.82
N ALA A 116 10.17 10.19 -2.88
CA ALA A 116 10.92 11.12 -3.72
C ALA A 116 10.02 12.18 -4.37
N GLU A 117 8.88 11.77 -4.96
CA GLU A 117 7.90 12.70 -5.54
C GLU A 117 7.28 13.63 -4.48
N PHE A 118 6.93 13.09 -3.30
CA PHE A 118 6.32 13.83 -2.21
C PHE A 118 7.26 14.89 -1.63
N LEU A 119 8.55 14.57 -1.51
CA LEU A 119 9.58 15.45 -0.99
C LEU A 119 10.25 16.32 -2.07
N GLN A 120 9.89 16.14 -3.34
CA GLN A 120 10.48 16.85 -4.49
C GLN A 120 12.00 16.67 -4.60
N LEU A 121 12.47 15.42 -4.46
CA LEU A 121 13.87 15.02 -4.57
C LEU A 121 14.29 14.72 -6.02
#